data_AF-A0A1N7LKD8-F1
#
_entry.id   AF-A0A1N7LKD8-F1
#
_cell.length_a   1.000
_cell.length_b   1.000
_cell.length_c   1.000
_cell.angle_alpha   90.00
_cell.angle_beta   90.00
_cell.angle_gamma   90.00
#
_symmetry.space_group_name_H-M   'P 1'
#
loop_
_entity.id
_entity.type
_entity.pdbx_description
1 polymer ?
#
loop_
_entity_poly.entity_id
_entity_poly.type
_entity_poly.pdbx_seq_one_letter_code
_entity_poly.pdbx_strand_id
1 'polypeptide(L)'
;MPKKSDTREKVLDAADGLLQEGIRPTQQNVRERIGSGSITTINSALNNWWQTLSDRINRKDQHPNLPEPVISAANQLWDQALAYAHHSLNKEREEIQSLLLARKEQGSAQIEQLRSTVDQLQQQNTRGRTQSDELKEQYLELQKKLMESETALIRATSERDDLHRKNKQQEIIHRHSMANTAAHSASDDIVSNPGQSEKLFEARVESKLNIIKINELTSQLQSKSDECITLKEILSSQERGSLQQQHRLELVIAQQDTRYDEALKALTDCKMQLSLAKK
;
A
#
# COMPACT_ATOMS: atom_id res chain seq x y z
N MET A 1 51.09 -41.85 76.97
CA MET A 1 49.77 -42.16 77.57
C MET A 1 48.77 -41.09 77.15
N PRO A 2 47.63 -41.44 76.54
CA PRO A 2 46.65 -40.44 76.09
C PRO A 2 45.97 -39.79 77.31
N LYS A 3 45.94 -38.46 77.33
CA LYS A 3 45.41 -37.63 78.43
C LYS A 3 43.88 -37.78 78.54
N LYS A 4 43.37 -38.06 79.74
CA LYS A 4 41.94 -38.20 80.07
C LYS A 4 41.04 -36.99 79.71
N SER A 5 41.59 -35.82 79.36
CA SER A 5 40.79 -34.64 78.97
C SER A 5 40.30 -34.70 77.52
N ASP A 6 41.11 -35.25 76.61
CA ASP A 6 40.83 -35.28 75.16
C ASP A 6 39.57 -36.11 74.82
N THR A 7 39.30 -37.18 75.58
CA THR A 7 38.10 -38.00 75.36
C THR A 7 36.80 -37.27 75.75
N ARG A 8 36.83 -36.36 76.74
CA ARG A 8 35.62 -35.65 77.17
C ARG A 8 35.23 -34.56 76.19
N GLU A 9 36.19 -33.79 75.69
CA GLU A 9 35.96 -32.76 74.67
C GLU A 9 35.41 -33.39 73.39
N LYS A 10 36.02 -34.50 72.93
CA LYS A 10 35.49 -35.28 71.79
C LYS A 10 34.05 -35.74 71.98
N VAL A 11 33.65 -36.08 73.22
CA VAL A 11 32.26 -36.44 73.55
C VAL A 11 31.31 -35.25 73.42
N LEU A 12 31.73 -34.06 73.85
CA LEU A 12 30.93 -32.84 73.70
C LEU A 12 30.75 -32.48 72.22
N ASP A 13 31.84 -32.49 71.44
CA ASP A 13 31.81 -32.17 70.01
C ASP A 13 30.96 -33.16 69.21
N ALA A 14 31.10 -34.46 69.50
CA ALA A 14 30.29 -35.50 68.87
C ALA A 14 28.80 -35.38 69.26
N ALA A 15 28.50 -35.01 70.51
CA ALA A 15 27.13 -34.81 70.96
C ALA A 15 26.48 -33.57 70.33
N ASP A 16 27.22 -32.45 70.21
CA ASP A 16 26.76 -31.26 69.51
C ASP A 16 26.53 -31.54 68.01
N GLY A 17 27.43 -32.30 67.37
CA GLY A 17 27.27 -32.71 65.97
C GLY A 17 26.05 -33.61 65.74
N LEU A 18 25.83 -34.62 66.59
CA LEU A 18 24.64 -35.48 66.51
C LEU A 18 23.35 -34.69 66.71
N LEU A 19 23.34 -33.73 67.64
CA LEU A 19 22.17 -32.88 67.88
C LEU A 19 21.85 -31.99 66.66
N GLN A 20 22.87 -31.45 65.98
CA GLN A 20 22.69 -30.68 64.73
C GLN A 20 22.12 -31.54 63.60
N GLU A 21 22.48 -32.82 63.55
CA GLU A 21 21.96 -33.81 62.59
C GLU A 21 20.53 -34.29 62.96
N GLY A 22 19.95 -33.83 64.08
CA GLY A 22 18.63 -34.24 64.55
C GLY A 22 18.60 -35.63 65.21
N ILE A 23 19.77 -36.22 65.48
CA ILE A 23 19.93 -37.54 66.09
C ILE A 23 20.17 -37.38 67.58
N ARG A 24 19.44 -38.13 68.42
CA ARG A 24 19.64 -38.08 69.88
C ARG A 24 21.07 -38.53 70.24
N PRO A 25 21.85 -37.70 70.95
CA PRO A 25 23.17 -38.11 71.44
C PRO A 25 23.02 -39.16 72.55
N THR A 26 23.17 -40.42 72.17
CA THR A 26 23.22 -41.56 73.11
C THR A 26 24.67 -42.03 73.26
N GLN A 27 24.95 -42.76 74.35
CA GLN A 27 26.30 -43.28 74.60
C GLN A 27 26.82 -44.15 73.45
N GLN A 28 25.93 -44.87 72.77
CA GLN A 28 26.24 -45.72 71.62
C GLN A 28 26.63 -44.89 70.39
N ASN A 29 25.78 -43.92 70.01
CA ASN A 29 26.00 -43.07 68.83
C ASN A 29 27.27 -42.21 68.98
N VAL A 30 27.52 -41.69 70.19
CA VAL A 30 28.71 -40.91 70.49
C VAL A 30 29.98 -41.78 70.46
N ARG A 31 29.89 -43.02 70.95
CA ARG A 31 30.99 -43.99 70.89
C ARG A 31 31.33 -44.39 69.45
N GLU A 32 30.32 -44.58 68.61
CA GLU A 32 30.47 -44.85 67.18
C GLU A 32 31.14 -43.69 66.44
N ARG A 33 30.81 -42.44 66.80
CA ARG A 33 31.38 -41.22 66.19
C ARG A 33 32.85 -40.97 66.58
N ILE A 34 33.25 -41.28 67.82
CA ILE A 34 34.60 -41.02 68.35
C ILE A 34 35.52 -42.23 68.22
N GLY A 35 34.96 -43.44 68.10
CA GLY A 35 35.70 -44.70 67.89
C GLY A 35 36.56 -45.15 69.09
N SER A 36 36.59 -44.41 70.19
CA SER A 36 37.44 -44.68 71.35
C SER A 36 36.86 -44.11 72.65
N GLY A 37 37.30 -44.64 73.81
CA GLY A 37 36.83 -44.23 75.14
C GLY A 37 35.96 -45.27 75.84
N SER A 38 36.01 -45.30 77.18
CA SER A 38 35.15 -46.20 77.97
C SER A 38 33.72 -45.66 78.01
N ILE A 39 32.73 -46.56 77.94
CA ILE A 39 31.30 -46.22 78.01
C ILE A 39 30.97 -45.44 79.29
N THR A 40 31.64 -45.76 80.40
CA THR A 40 31.50 -45.03 81.68
C THR A 40 31.96 -43.58 81.61
N THR A 41 33.06 -43.30 80.90
CA THR A 41 33.58 -41.93 80.73
C THR A 41 32.71 -41.14 79.75
N ILE A 42 32.24 -41.78 78.68
CA ILE A 42 31.31 -41.19 77.71
C ILE A 42 29.99 -40.83 78.39
N ASN A 43 29.43 -41.73 79.20
CA ASN A 43 28.20 -41.48 79.96
C ASN A 43 28.34 -40.26 80.90
N SER A 44 29.44 -40.19 81.66
CA SER A 44 29.70 -39.07 82.56
C SER A 44 29.83 -37.73 81.81
N ALA A 45 30.51 -37.70 80.67
CA ALA A 45 30.66 -36.50 79.85
C ALA A 45 29.34 -36.11 79.16
N LEU A 46 28.57 -37.08 78.68
CA LEU A 46 27.27 -36.87 78.04
C LEU A 46 26.22 -36.33 79.03
N ASN A 47 26.23 -36.78 80.28
CA ASN A 47 25.35 -36.21 81.32
C ASN A 47 25.70 -34.75 81.62
N ASN A 48 26.99 -34.41 81.66
CA ASN A 48 27.43 -33.02 81.81
C ASN A 48 27.00 -32.16 80.59
N TRP A 49 27.11 -32.72 79.39
CA TRP A 49 26.63 -32.09 78.16
C TRP A 49 25.12 -31.80 78.19
N TRP A 50 24.29 -32.74 78.64
CA TRP A 50 22.84 -32.51 78.75
C TRP A 50 22.47 -31.41 79.75
N GLN A 51 23.20 -31.33 80.88
CA GLN A 51 23.00 -30.25 81.85
C GLN A 51 23.38 -28.89 81.26
N THR A 52 24.56 -28.80 80.62
CA THR A 52 25.01 -27.54 80.00
C THR A 52 24.18 -27.15 78.77
N LEU A 53 23.64 -28.10 78.00
CA LEU A 53 22.73 -27.83 76.88
C LEU A 53 21.46 -27.11 77.34
N SER A 54 20.87 -27.55 78.45
CA SER A 54 19.66 -26.93 78.99
C SER A 54 19.91 -25.46 79.34
N ASP A 55 21.07 -25.15 79.95
CA ASP A 55 21.48 -23.76 80.23
C ASP A 55 21.77 -22.95 78.97
N ARG A 56 22.39 -23.56 77.94
CA ARG A 56 22.69 -22.90 76.66
C ARG A 56 21.41 -22.53 75.89
N ILE A 57 20.42 -23.43 75.87
CA ILE A 57 19.12 -23.19 75.22
C ILE A 57 18.36 -22.09 75.97
N ASN A 58 18.25 -22.20 77.29
CA ASN A 58 17.54 -21.19 78.10
C ASN A 58 18.18 -19.80 78.02
N ARG A 59 19.51 -19.69 77.86
CA ARG A 59 20.19 -18.40 77.63
C ARG A 59 19.89 -17.78 76.27
N LYS A 60 19.62 -18.59 75.25
CA LYS A 60 19.27 -18.10 73.90
C LYS A 60 17.87 -17.48 73.87
N ASP A 61 16.95 -18.01 74.67
CA ASP A 61 15.61 -17.44 74.84
C ASP A 61 15.58 -16.21 75.77
N GLN A 62 16.70 -15.87 76.42
CA GLN A 62 16.86 -14.68 77.27
C GLN A 62 17.34 -13.44 76.50
N HIS A 63 17.41 -13.49 75.16
CA HIS A 63 17.67 -12.26 74.40
C HIS A 63 16.47 -11.30 74.59
N PRO A 64 16.69 -10.11 75.19
CA PRO A 64 15.61 -9.15 75.34
C PRO A 64 15.10 -8.73 73.97
N ASN A 65 13.78 -8.64 73.82
CA ASN A 65 13.14 -8.05 72.65
C ASN A 65 13.82 -6.73 72.29
N LEU A 66 13.92 -6.42 70.98
CA LEU A 66 14.50 -5.16 70.54
C LEU A 66 13.86 -3.99 71.30
N PRO A 67 14.65 -3.00 71.78
CA PRO A 67 14.10 -1.84 72.48
C PRO A 67 13.10 -1.09 71.60
N GLU A 68 12.00 -0.62 72.21
CA GLU A 68 10.94 0.14 71.52
C GLU A 68 11.45 1.30 70.64
N PRO A 69 12.47 2.08 71.04
CA PRO A 69 13.03 3.13 70.18
C PRO A 69 13.60 2.61 68.85
N VAL A 70 14.17 1.40 68.85
CA VAL A 70 14.76 0.79 67.64
C VAL A 70 13.67 0.33 66.69
N ILE A 71 12.59 -0.26 67.22
CA ILE A 71 11.43 -0.69 66.43
C ILE A 71 10.74 0.53 65.79
N SER A 72 10.52 1.59 66.57
CA SER A 72 9.92 2.83 66.09
C SER A 72 10.75 3.49 64.98
N ALA A 73 12.08 3.58 65.16
CA ALA A 73 12.97 4.11 64.14
C ALA A 73 12.97 3.27 62.85
N ALA A 74 12.94 1.94 62.97
CA ALA A 74 12.88 1.04 61.82
C ALA A 74 11.55 1.20 61.04
N ASN A 75 10.42 1.33 61.74
CA ASN A 75 9.11 1.56 61.11
C ASN A 75 9.07 2.92 60.41
N GLN A 76 9.57 3.99 61.04
CA GLN A 76 9.64 5.31 60.40
C GLN A 76 10.50 5.31 59.14
N LEU A 77 11.65 4.64 59.17
CA LEU A 77 12.50 4.49 57.99
C LEU A 77 11.80 3.70 56.88
N TRP A 78 11.05 2.66 57.25
CA TRP A 78 10.26 1.86 56.31
C TRP A 78 9.13 2.65 55.67
N ASP A 79 8.39 3.43 56.46
CA ASP A 79 7.31 4.31 55.97
C ASP A 79 7.86 5.38 55.01
N GLN A 80 9.02 5.95 55.32
CA GLN A 80 9.70 6.89 54.42
C GLN A 80 10.14 6.21 53.12
N ALA A 81 10.69 4.99 53.18
CA ALA A 81 11.07 4.23 52.00
C ALA A 81 9.85 3.90 51.12
N LEU A 82 8.73 3.51 51.72
CA LEU A 82 7.47 3.27 51.02
C LEU A 82 6.92 4.56 50.40
N ALA A 83 6.90 5.66 51.13
CA ALA A 83 6.46 6.96 50.61
C ALA A 83 7.29 7.40 49.40
N TYR A 84 8.61 7.24 49.48
CA TYR A 84 9.52 7.53 48.37
C TYR A 84 9.25 6.62 47.15
N ALA A 85 9.10 5.31 47.38
CA ALA A 85 8.79 4.35 46.32
C ALA A 85 7.45 4.66 45.63
N HIS A 86 6.41 4.98 46.42
CA HIS A 86 5.10 5.38 45.88
C HIS A 86 5.17 6.68 45.10
N HIS A 87 5.91 7.67 45.58
CA HIS A 87 6.10 8.93 44.86
C HIS A 87 6.81 8.69 43.51
N SER A 88 7.88 7.91 43.50
CA SER A 88 8.60 7.55 42.27
C SER A 88 7.70 6.81 41.28
N LEU A 89 6.94 5.81 41.76
CA LEU A 89 6.00 5.06 40.92
C LEU A 89 4.88 5.93 40.36
N ASN A 90 4.33 6.84 41.15
CA ASN A 90 3.28 7.75 40.68
C ASN A 90 3.83 8.69 39.60
N LYS A 91 5.04 9.21 39.79
CA LYS A 91 5.70 10.04 38.79
C LYS A 91 5.94 9.28 37.48
N GLU A 92 6.46 8.05 37.54
CA GLU A 92 6.63 7.21 36.36
C GLU A 92 5.29 6.91 35.67
N ARG A 93 4.22 6.67 36.44
CA ARG A 93 2.88 6.44 35.89
C ARG A 93 2.35 7.67 35.17
N GLU A 94 2.51 8.86 35.75
CA GLU A 94 2.11 10.13 35.14
C GLU A 94 2.90 10.38 33.84
N GLU A 95 4.21 10.15 33.85
CA GLU A 95 5.07 10.27 32.67
C GLU A 95 4.62 9.29 31.57
N ILE A 96 4.42 8.00 31.89
CA ILE A 96 3.95 7.00 30.93
C ILE A 96 2.55 7.35 30.41
N GLN A 97 1.64 7.80 31.27
CA GLN A 97 0.30 8.20 30.87
C GLN A 97 0.32 9.39 29.91
N SER A 98 1.16 10.40 30.19
CA SER A 98 1.34 11.56 29.32
C SER A 98 1.90 11.17 27.94
N LEU A 99 2.90 10.27 27.91
CA LEU A 99 3.47 9.73 26.67
C LEU A 99 2.44 8.92 25.88
N LEU A 100 1.62 8.11 26.54
CA LEU A 100 0.56 7.34 25.90
C LEU A 100 -0.51 8.24 25.30
N LEU A 101 -0.90 9.31 25.99
CA LEU A 101 -1.84 10.31 25.47
C LEU A 101 -1.27 11.01 24.25
N ALA A 102 -0.03 11.51 24.33
CA ALA A 102 0.64 12.14 23.20
C ALA A 102 0.77 11.20 21.99
N ARG A 103 1.10 9.92 22.22
CA ARG A 103 1.18 8.90 21.16
C ARG A 103 -0.19 8.63 20.53
N LYS A 104 -1.26 8.59 21.34
CA LYS A 104 -2.64 8.42 20.84
C LYS A 104 -3.07 9.62 20.00
N GLU A 105 -2.80 10.83 20.45
CA GLU A 105 -3.11 12.06 19.71
C GLU A 105 -2.35 12.09 18.38
N GLN A 106 -1.04 11.82 18.38
CA GLN A 106 -0.24 11.70 17.15
C GLN A 106 -0.80 10.63 16.21
N GLY A 107 -1.16 9.45 16.73
CA GLY A 107 -1.76 8.39 15.94
C GLY A 107 -3.11 8.80 15.34
N SER A 108 -3.96 9.48 16.11
CA SER A 108 -5.24 9.99 15.63
C SER A 108 -5.08 11.04 14.54
N ALA A 109 -4.12 11.96 14.70
CA ALA A 109 -3.80 12.99 13.71
C ALA A 109 -3.26 12.36 12.42
N GLN A 110 -2.39 11.35 12.51
CA GLN A 110 -1.90 10.61 11.35
C GLN A 110 -3.01 9.86 10.62
N ILE A 111 -3.92 9.20 11.36
CA ILE A 111 -5.08 8.52 10.76
C ILE A 111 -5.97 9.52 10.01
N GLU A 112 -6.23 10.69 10.60
CA GLU A 112 -7.06 11.72 9.98
C GLU A 112 -6.40 12.31 8.72
N GLN A 113 -5.09 12.55 8.76
CA GLN A 113 -4.32 12.96 7.59
C GLN A 113 -4.38 11.90 6.47
N LEU A 114 -4.18 10.62 6.81
CA LEU A 114 -4.28 9.53 5.85
C LEU A 114 -5.68 9.42 5.26
N ARG A 115 -6.74 9.55 6.07
CA ARG A 115 -8.13 9.58 5.59
C ARG A 115 -8.35 10.71 4.60
N SER A 116 -7.95 11.94 4.94
CA SER A 116 -8.09 13.08 4.03
C SER A 116 -7.33 12.89 2.72
N THR A 117 -6.16 12.24 2.76
CA THR A 117 -5.35 11.94 1.57
C THR A 117 -6.02 10.88 0.70
N VAL A 118 -6.56 9.82 1.32
CA VAL A 118 -7.32 8.77 0.62
C VAL A 118 -8.56 9.37 -0.05
N ASP A 119 -9.31 10.21 0.65
CA ASP A 119 -10.49 10.87 0.09
C ASP A 119 -10.13 11.78 -1.09
N GLN A 120 -9.04 12.55 -0.99
CA GLN A 120 -8.53 13.37 -2.09
C GLN A 120 -8.12 12.52 -3.29
N LEU A 121 -7.40 11.42 -3.07
CA LEU A 121 -6.98 10.51 -4.14
C LEU A 121 -8.20 9.82 -4.79
N GLN A 122 -9.20 9.42 -4.01
CA GLN A 122 -10.45 8.85 -4.53
C GLN A 122 -11.22 9.88 -5.38
N GLN A 123 -11.29 11.13 -4.94
CA GLN A 123 -11.89 12.23 -5.72
C GLN A 123 -11.11 12.50 -7.01
N GLN A 124 -9.78 12.47 -6.98
CA GLN A 124 -8.97 12.60 -8.19
C GLN A 124 -9.16 11.43 -9.15
N ASN A 125 -9.23 10.20 -8.63
CA ASN A 125 -9.43 9.00 -9.45
C ASN A 125 -10.82 9.01 -10.11
N THR A 126 -11.87 9.37 -9.37
CA THR A 126 -13.22 9.51 -9.92
C THR A 126 -13.28 10.61 -10.98
N ARG A 127 -12.70 11.79 -10.75
CA ARG A 127 -12.60 12.85 -11.77
C ARG A 127 -11.81 12.39 -13.01
N GLY A 128 -10.72 11.66 -12.83
CA GLY A 128 -9.95 11.11 -13.95
C GLY A 128 -10.75 10.08 -14.77
N ARG A 129 -11.54 9.24 -14.09
CA ARG A 129 -12.45 8.29 -14.76
C ARG A 129 -13.55 9.00 -15.54
N THR A 130 -14.22 9.99 -14.95
CA THR A 130 -15.27 10.74 -15.66
C THR A 130 -14.70 11.45 -16.89
N GLN A 131 -13.53 12.08 -16.77
CA GLN A 131 -12.86 12.70 -17.92
C GLN A 131 -12.49 11.69 -19.01
N SER A 132 -12.02 10.49 -18.63
CA SER A 132 -11.71 9.43 -19.58
C SER A 132 -12.97 8.95 -20.30
N ASP A 133 -14.09 8.82 -19.59
CA ASP A 133 -15.35 8.38 -20.17
C ASP A 133 -15.97 9.45 -21.08
N GLU A 134 -15.90 10.74 -20.69
CA GLU A 134 -16.27 11.88 -21.54
C GLU A 134 -15.44 11.93 -22.84
N LEU A 135 -14.12 11.75 -22.73
CA LEU A 135 -13.23 11.73 -23.90
C LEU A 135 -13.51 10.53 -24.82
N LYS A 136 -13.85 9.36 -24.27
CA LYS A 136 -14.26 8.20 -25.06
C LYS A 136 -15.58 8.45 -25.78
N GLU A 137 -16.54 9.08 -25.12
CA GLU A 137 -17.83 9.43 -25.74
C GLU A 137 -17.62 10.42 -26.90
N GLN A 138 -16.81 11.45 -26.71
CA GLN A 138 -16.41 12.38 -27.77
C GLN A 138 -15.69 11.69 -28.92
N TYR A 139 -14.78 10.75 -28.62
CA TYR A 139 -14.08 9.95 -29.62
C TYR A 139 -15.07 9.13 -30.47
N LEU A 140 -16.01 8.43 -29.82
CA LEU A 140 -17.03 7.64 -30.51
C LEU A 140 -17.94 8.52 -31.38
N GLU A 141 -18.31 9.71 -30.89
CA GLU A 141 -19.13 10.65 -31.67
C GLU A 141 -18.38 11.18 -32.90
N LEU A 142 -17.10 11.55 -32.74
CA LEU A 142 -16.25 11.98 -33.85
C LEU A 142 -16.02 10.84 -34.85
N GLN A 143 -15.80 9.61 -34.38
CA GLN A 143 -15.66 8.43 -35.22
C GLN A 143 -16.93 8.18 -36.04
N LYS A 144 -18.11 8.33 -35.43
CA LYS A 144 -19.40 8.22 -36.14
C LYS A 144 -19.53 9.30 -37.21
N LYS A 145 -19.24 10.55 -36.90
CA LYS A 145 -19.25 11.66 -37.86
C LYS A 145 -18.29 11.42 -39.03
N LEU A 146 -17.11 10.87 -38.75
CA LEU A 146 -16.13 10.50 -39.78
C LEU A 146 -16.67 9.39 -40.69
N MET A 147 -17.27 8.34 -40.13
CA MET A 147 -17.90 7.29 -40.94
C MET A 147 -19.05 7.85 -41.79
N GLU A 148 -19.89 8.73 -41.23
CA GLU A 148 -20.96 9.39 -41.98
C GLU A 148 -20.41 10.26 -43.13
N SER A 149 -19.37 11.05 -42.89
CA SER A 149 -18.75 11.87 -43.93
C SER A 149 -18.04 11.02 -45.00
N GLU A 150 -17.38 9.93 -44.62
CA GLU A 150 -16.77 8.98 -45.57
C GLU A 150 -17.83 8.29 -46.44
N THR A 151 -18.96 7.87 -45.86
CA THR A 151 -20.05 7.29 -46.67
C THR A 151 -20.70 8.33 -47.60
N ALA A 152 -20.85 9.58 -47.17
CA ALA A 152 -21.33 10.66 -48.01
C ALA A 152 -20.36 10.95 -49.17
N LEU A 153 -19.05 10.92 -48.90
CA LEU A 153 -18.00 11.06 -49.91
C LEU A 153 -18.09 9.96 -50.96
N ILE A 154 -18.25 8.69 -50.54
CA ILE A 154 -18.41 7.54 -51.44
C ILE A 154 -19.66 7.67 -52.32
N ARG A 155 -20.77 8.17 -51.77
CA ARG A 155 -21.99 8.42 -52.55
C ARG A 155 -21.75 9.52 -53.58
N ALA A 156 -21.20 10.66 -53.16
CA ALA A 156 -20.90 11.78 -54.05
C ALA A 156 -19.91 11.41 -55.16
N THR A 157 -18.89 10.58 -54.88
CA THR A 157 -17.95 10.10 -55.92
C THR A 157 -18.67 9.20 -56.93
N SER A 158 -19.54 8.29 -56.46
CA SER A 158 -20.32 7.42 -57.35
C SER A 158 -21.28 8.22 -58.25
N GLU A 159 -21.99 9.21 -57.70
CA GLU A 159 -22.87 10.10 -58.46
C GLU A 159 -22.09 10.91 -59.50
N ARG A 160 -20.93 11.44 -59.13
CA ARG A 160 -20.03 12.15 -60.05
C ARG A 160 -19.60 11.24 -61.21
N ASP A 161 -19.19 10.01 -60.92
CA ASP A 161 -18.73 9.05 -61.92
C ASP A 161 -19.85 8.67 -62.89
N ASP A 162 -21.08 8.50 -62.39
CA ASP A 162 -22.25 8.20 -63.22
C ASP A 162 -22.66 9.39 -64.09
N LEU A 163 -22.62 10.62 -63.56
CA LEU A 163 -22.82 11.83 -64.36
C LEU A 163 -21.73 11.99 -65.42
N HIS A 164 -20.48 11.69 -65.09
CA HIS A 164 -19.38 11.72 -66.04
C HIS A 164 -19.58 10.68 -67.17
N ARG A 165 -20.07 9.48 -66.86
CA ARG A 165 -20.43 8.48 -67.88
C ARG A 165 -21.56 8.97 -68.79
N LYS A 166 -22.63 9.54 -68.22
CA LYS A 166 -23.75 10.10 -68.98
C LYS A 166 -23.32 11.24 -69.90
N ASN A 167 -22.51 12.17 -69.41
CA ASN A 167 -21.97 13.27 -70.22
C ASN A 167 -21.11 12.75 -71.38
N LYS A 168 -20.21 11.78 -71.12
CA LYS A 168 -19.39 11.17 -72.17
C LYS A 168 -20.26 10.48 -73.24
N GLN A 169 -21.33 9.80 -72.83
CA GLN A 169 -22.28 9.19 -73.77
C GLN A 169 -23.01 10.26 -74.60
N GLN A 170 -23.49 11.33 -73.97
CA GLN A 170 -24.13 12.46 -74.66
C GLN A 170 -23.17 13.13 -75.67
N GLU A 171 -21.90 13.34 -75.30
CA GLU A 171 -20.88 13.88 -76.22
C GLU A 171 -20.68 12.99 -77.46
N ILE A 172 -20.64 11.67 -77.28
CA ILE A 172 -20.50 10.72 -78.40
C ILE A 172 -21.73 10.77 -79.31
N ILE A 173 -22.94 10.83 -78.74
CA ILE A 173 -24.20 10.96 -79.48
C ILE A 173 -24.24 12.28 -80.24
N HIS A 174 -23.87 13.39 -79.60
CA HIS A 174 -23.79 14.70 -80.25
C HIS A 174 -22.76 14.70 -81.38
N ARG A 175 -21.59 14.08 -81.20
CA ARG A 175 -20.57 13.96 -82.24
C ARG A 175 -21.08 13.16 -83.44
N HIS A 176 -21.78 12.04 -83.21
CA HIS A 176 -22.41 11.27 -84.27
C HIS A 176 -23.52 12.05 -84.96
N SER A 177 -24.40 12.73 -84.21
CA SER A 177 -25.46 13.56 -84.77
C SER A 177 -24.90 14.70 -85.62
N MET A 178 -23.85 15.39 -85.17
CA MET A 178 -23.19 16.47 -85.89
C MET A 178 -22.50 15.97 -87.16
N ALA A 179 -21.81 14.83 -87.10
CA ALA A 179 -21.23 14.18 -88.28
C ALA A 179 -22.32 13.76 -89.29
N ASN A 180 -23.47 13.30 -88.81
CA ASN A 180 -24.59 12.92 -89.66
C ASN A 180 -25.24 14.14 -90.32
N THR A 181 -25.43 15.27 -89.61
CA THR A 181 -25.90 16.53 -90.22
C THR A 181 -24.88 17.14 -91.19
N ALA A 182 -23.58 17.04 -90.92
CA ALA A 182 -22.53 17.52 -91.84
C ALA A 182 -22.50 16.69 -93.14
N ALA A 183 -22.76 15.38 -93.06
CA ALA A 183 -22.91 14.51 -94.21
C ALA A 183 -24.21 14.79 -95.00
N HIS A 184 -25.31 15.12 -94.32
CA HIS A 184 -26.58 15.51 -94.95
C HIS A 184 -26.58 16.94 -95.52
N SER A 185 -25.69 17.83 -95.07
CA SER A 185 -25.53 19.18 -95.67
C SER A 185 -24.64 19.20 -96.92
N ALA A 186 -23.99 18.08 -97.26
CA ALA A 186 -23.18 17.92 -98.47
C ALA A 186 -23.94 17.24 -99.63
N SER A 187 -25.20 16.85 -99.41
CA SER A 187 -26.16 16.39 -100.43
C SER A 187 -27.37 17.32 -100.39
N ASP A 188 -27.65 17.97 -101.52
CA ASP A 188 -28.58 19.11 -101.72
C ASP A 188 -29.95 19.10 -101.01
N ASP A 189 -30.46 20.33 -100.86
CA ASP A 189 -31.84 20.82 -100.70
C ASP A 189 -32.63 20.60 -99.37
N ILE A 190 -32.72 21.72 -98.64
CA ILE A 190 -33.73 22.22 -97.70
C ILE A 190 -34.90 21.28 -97.35
N VAL A 191 -34.85 20.69 -96.15
CA VAL A 191 -35.86 20.92 -95.11
C VAL A 191 -35.15 20.96 -93.75
N SER A 192 -34.86 22.15 -93.25
CA SER A 192 -34.46 22.32 -91.85
C SER A 192 -35.61 21.87 -90.96
N ASN A 193 -35.47 20.70 -90.33
CA ASN A 193 -36.46 20.20 -89.37
C ASN A 193 -36.28 20.95 -88.03
N PRO A 194 -37.17 21.90 -87.66
CA PRO A 194 -36.99 22.74 -86.47
C PRO A 194 -36.93 21.90 -85.18
N GLY A 195 -37.62 20.76 -85.15
CA GLY A 195 -37.60 19.85 -84.00
C GLY A 195 -36.27 19.12 -83.77
N GLN A 196 -35.36 19.04 -84.75
CA GLN A 196 -34.01 18.52 -84.53
C GLN A 196 -33.07 19.58 -83.94
N SER A 197 -33.20 20.84 -84.37
CA SER A 197 -32.42 21.95 -83.81
C SER A 197 -32.81 22.25 -82.36
N GLU A 198 -34.11 22.18 -82.05
CA GLU A 198 -34.66 22.34 -80.70
C GLU A 198 -34.19 21.23 -79.75
N LYS A 199 -34.26 19.94 -80.17
CA LYS A 199 -33.72 18.81 -79.40
C LYS A 199 -32.20 18.89 -79.17
N LEU A 200 -31.45 19.36 -80.16
CA LEU A 200 -30.00 19.58 -80.01
C LEU A 200 -29.69 20.73 -79.05
N PHE A 201 -30.54 21.76 -79.02
CA PHE A 201 -30.43 22.85 -78.07
C PHE A 201 -30.78 22.39 -76.64
N GLU A 202 -31.88 21.66 -76.46
CA GLU A 202 -32.26 21.06 -75.18
C GLU A 202 -31.15 20.15 -74.62
N ALA A 203 -30.61 19.23 -75.42
CA ALA A 203 -29.54 18.36 -74.99
C ALA A 203 -28.22 19.12 -74.69
N ARG A 204 -27.94 20.23 -75.37
CA ARG A 204 -26.79 21.11 -75.07
C ARG A 204 -27.01 21.88 -73.77
N VAL A 205 -28.23 22.32 -73.49
CA VAL A 205 -28.60 22.95 -72.22
C VAL A 205 -28.49 21.93 -71.09
N GLU A 206 -29.00 20.71 -71.26
CA GLU A 206 -28.85 19.61 -70.30
C GLU A 206 -27.38 19.27 -70.05
N SER A 207 -26.55 19.17 -71.08
CA SER A 207 -25.11 18.90 -70.92
C SER A 207 -24.42 20.02 -70.14
N LYS A 208 -24.73 21.29 -70.41
CA LYS A 208 -24.21 22.41 -69.62
C LYS A 208 -24.68 22.37 -68.17
N LEU A 209 -25.95 22.06 -67.92
CA LEU A 209 -26.47 21.88 -66.56
C LEU A 209 -25.78 20.71 -65.84
N ASN A 210 -25.53 19.61 -66.53
CA ASN A 210 -24.79 18.48 -66.00
C ASN A 210 -23.33 18.85 -65.68
N ILE A 211 -22.65 19.64 -66.52
CA ILE A 211 -21.29 20.13 -66.25
C ILE A 211 -21.28 21.03 -65.00
N ILE A 212 -22.23 21.95 -64.89
CA ILE A 212 -22.36 22.79 -63.68
C ILE A 212 -22.58 21.92 -62.45
N LYS A 213 -23.43 20.89 -62.55
CA LYS A 213 -23.68 19.99 -61.43
C LYS A 213 -22.47 19.15 -61.05
N ILE A 214 -21.69 18.69 -62.05
CA ILE A 214 -20.41 18.00 -61.81
C ILE A 214 -19.43 18.91 -61.09
N ASN A 215 -19.31 20.18 -61.50
CA ASN A 215 -18.40 21.13 -60.84
C ASN A 215 -18.83 21.40 -59.40
N GLU A 216 -20.13 21.56 -59.15
CA GLU A 216 -20.67 21.73 -57.80
C GLU A 216 -20.39 20.50 -56.92
N LEU A 217 -20.68 19.29 -57.42
CA LEU A 217 -20.39 18.05 -56.70
C LEU A 217 -18.89 17.88 -56.46
N THR A 218 -18.03 18.24 -57.41
CA THR A 218 -16.58 18.17 -57.27
C THR A 218 -16.07 19.11 -56.18
N SER A 219 -16.61 20.33 -56.11
CA SER A 219 -16.29 21.29 -55.04
C SER A 219 -16.75 20.78 -53.66
N GLN A 220 -17.95 20.18 -53.59
CA GLN A 220 -18.45 19.57 -52.35
C GLN A 220 -17.57 18.38 -51.92
N LEU A 221 -17.13 17.55 -52.86
CA LEU A 221 -16.24 16.42 -52.61
C LEU A 221 -14.89 16.87 -52.08
N GLN A 222 -14.34 17.94 -52.63
CA GLN A 222 -13.09 18.53 -52.18
C GLN A 222 -13.24 19.11 -50.76
N SER A 223 -14.32 19.85 -50.48
CA SER A 223 -14.62 20.34 -49.14
C SER A 223 -14.76 19.20 -48.12
N LYS A 224 -15.46 18.11 -48.47
CA LYS A 224 -15.63 16.95 -47.58
C LYS A 224 -14.34 16.15 -47.41
N SER A 225 -13.51 16.07 -48.44
CA SER A 225 -12.16 15.49 -48.34
C SER A 225 -11.29 16.27 -47.37
N ASP A 226 -11.30 17.61 -47.46
CA ASP A 226 -10.54 18.48 -46.57
C ASP A 226 -11.05 18.38 -45.12
N GLU A 227 -12.37 18.35 -44.92
CA GLU A 227 -12.98 18.05 -43.61
C GLU A 227 -12.50 16.69 -43.06
N CYS A 228 -12.46 15.64 -43.87
CA CYS A 228 -11.96 14.33 -43.43
C CYS A 228 -10.47 14.35 -43.05
N ILE A 229 -9.63 15.10 -43.78
CA ILE A 229 -8.20 15.24 -43.45
C ILE A 229 -8.05 15.95 -42.10
N THR A 230 -8.74 17.09 -41.91
CA THR A 230 -8.67 17.83 -40.64
C THR A 230 -9.17 17.02 -39.46
N LEU A 231 -10.26 16.26 -39.60
CA LEU A 231 -10.76 15.36 -38.56
C LEU A 231 -9.75 14.25 -38.23
N LYS A 232 -9.10 13.66 -39.24
CA LYS A 232 -8.04 12.66 -39.03
C LYS A 232 -6.83 13.24 -38.30
N GLU A 233 -6.43 14.47 -38.62
CA GLU A 233 -5.35 15.17 -37.93
C GLU A 233 -5.71 15.46 -36.45
N ILE A 234 -6.93 15.95 -36.19
CA ILE A 234 -7.43 16.18 -34.84
C ILE A 234 -7.43 14.87 -34.04
N LEU A 235 -7.98 13.80 -34.60
CA LEU A 235 -8.06 12.50 -33.94
C LEU A 235 -6.67 11.92 -33.66
N SER A 236 -5.74 12.00 -34.62
CA SER A 236 -4.34 11.59 -34.40
C SER A 236 -3.66 12.45 -33.32
N SER A 237 -3.93 13.75 -33.26
CA SER A 237 -3.38 14.63 -32.22
C SER A 237 -3.93 14.29 -30.83
N GLN A 238 -5.21 13.96 -30.74
CA GLN A 238 -5.88 13.56 -29.50
C GLN A 238 -5.38 12.19 -29.01
N GLU A 239 -5.19 11.23 -29.92
CA GLU A 239 -4.58 9.92 -29.61
C GLU A 239 -3.15 10.08 -29.07
N ARG A 240 -2.32 10.92 -29.72
CA ARG A 240 -0.97 11.23 -29.21
C ARG A 240 -1.02 11.87 -27.82
N GLY A 241 -1.95 12.80 -27.58
CA GLY A 241 -2.14 13.43 -26.28
C GLY A 241 -2.53 12.42 -25.20
N SER A 242 -3.46 11.51 -25.50
CA SER A 242 -3.88 10.44 -24.60
C SER A 242 -2.72 9.49 -24.27
N LEU A 243 -1.92 9.08 -25.27
CA LEU A 243 -0.75 8.22 -25.07
C LEU A 243 0.31 8.89 -24.20
N GLN A 244 0.58 10.19 -24.41
CA GLN A 244 1.50 10.95 -23.57
C GLN A 244 1.01 11.03 -22.12
N GLN A 245 -0.29 11.25 -21.91
CA GLN A 245 -0.87 11.30 -20.58
C GLN A 245 -0.82 9.94 -19.88
N GLN A 246 -1.11 8.85 -20.60
CA GLN A 246 -0.97 7.48 -20.09
C GLN A 246 0.48 7.20 -19.67
N HIS A 247 1.45 7.48 -20.54
CA HIS A 247 2.87 7.29 -20.24
C HIS A 247 3.31 8.11 -19.00
N ARG A 248 2.83 9.34 -18.86
CA ARG A 248 3.08 10.16 -17.67
C ARG A 248 2.53 9.52 -16.40
N LEU A 249 1.32 8.96 -16.45
CA LEU A 249 0.72 8.27 -15.30
C LEU A 249 1.48 6.98 -14.96
N GLU A 250 1.89 6.21 -15.96
CA GLU A 250 2.72 5.02 -15.78
C GLU A 250 4.07 5.35 -15.10
N LEU A 251 4.71 6.46 -15.49
CA LEU A 251 5.92 6.96 -14.82
C LEU A 251 5.67 7.33 -13.36
N VAL A 252 4.55 8.00 -13.06
CA VAL A 252 4.20 8.35 -11.67
C VAL A 252 3.94 7.11 -10.83
N ILE A 253 3.23 6.11 -11.37
CA ILE A 253 3.00 4.83 -10.70
C ILE A 253 4.33 4.14 -10.41
N ALA A 254 5.22 4.03 -11.42
CA ALA A 254 6.53 3.42 -11.23
C ALA A 254 7.38 4.14 -10.16
N GLN A 255 7.33 5.48 -10.10
CA GLN A 255 7.99 6.26 -9.04
C GLN A 255 7.37 6.04 -7.66
N GLN A 256 6.07 5.82 -7.58
CA GLN A 256 5.41 5.51 -6.30
C GLN A 256 5.76 4.10 -5.83
N ASP A 257 5.82 3.13 -6.73
CA ASP A 257 6.20 1.75 -6.44
C ASP A 257 7.64 1.69 -5.90
N THR A 258 8.59 2.41 -6.51
CA THR A 258 9.98 2.46 -5.99
C THR A 258 10.05 3.06 -4.59
N ARG A 259 9.31 4.16 -4.34
CA ARG A 259 9.24 4.78 -3.00
C ARG A 259 8.60 3.85 -1.97
N TYR A 260 7.60 3.08 -2.38
CA TYR A 260 6.95 2.10 -1.51
C TYR A 260 7.92 0.96 -1.15
N ASP A 261 8.66 0.44 -2.12
CA ASP A 261 9.69 -0.57 -1.89
C ASP A 261 10.83 -0.07 -0.99
N GLU A 262 11.27 1.17 -1.16
CA GLU A 262 12.25 1.81 -0.27
C GLU A 262 11.71 1.95 1.16
N ALA A 263 10.46 2.37 1.33
CA ALA A 263 9.82 2.47 2.63
C ALA A 263 9.67 1.09 3.31
N LEU A 264 9.33 0.04 2.54
CA LEU A 264 9.28 -1.33 3.04
C LEU A 264 10.65 -1.81 3.52
N LYS A 265 11.71 -1.57 2.75
CA LYS A 265 13.09 -1.92 3.14
C LYS A 265 13.52 -1.20 4.42
N ALA A 266 13.26 0.11 4.52
CA ALA A 266 13.56 0.89 5.73
C ALA A 266 12.81 0.35 6.95
N LEU A 267 11.55 -0.07 6.78
CA LEU A 267 10.74 -0.66 7.84
C LEU A 267 11.25 -2.04 8.26
N THR A 268 11.71 -2.87 7.33
CA THR A 268 12.35 -4.16 7.65
C THR A 268 13.68 -3.96 8.38
N ASP A 269 14.48 -2.98 7.97
CA ASP A 269 15.76 -2.66 8.61
C ASP A 269 15.55 -2.15 10.04
N CYS A 270 14.57 -1.27 10.25
CA CYS A 270 14.21 -0.79 11.58
C CYS A 270 13.71 -1.93 12.49
N LYS A 271 12.90 -2.86 11.97
CA LYS A 271 12.49 -4.08 12.69
C LYS A 271 13.68 -4.96 13.06
N MET A 272 14.63 -5.15 12.14
CA MET A 272 15.86 -5.89 12.38
C MET A 272 16.69 -5.24 13.50
N GLN A 273 16.93 -3.94 13.43
CA GLN A 273 17.66 -3.20 14.48
C GLN A 273 16.97 -3.28 15.84
N LEU A 274 15.65 -3.16 15.89
CA LEU A 274 14.87 -3.31 17.13
C LEU A 274 14.95 -4.73 17.71
N SER A 275 15.04 -5.77 16.86
CA SER A 275 15.20 -7.15 17.33
C SER A 275 16.60 -7.44 17.86
N LEU A 276 17.63 -6.82 17.28
CA LEU A 276 19.01 -6.88 17.77
C LEU A 276 19.18 -6.12 19.09
N ALA A 277 18.55 -4.96 19.25
CA ALA A 277 18.61 -4.17 20.48
C ALA A 277 17.86 -4.81 21.68
N LYS A 278 17.04 -5.83 21.44
CA LYS A 278 16.31 -6.59 22.48
C LYS A 278 17.04 -7.84 22.98
N LYS A 279 18.17 -8.20 22.38
CA LYS A 279 19.04 -9.30 22.82
C LYS A 279 20.23 -8.74 23.61
#